data_AF-A0A9P7IXW9-F1
#
_entry.id   AF-A0A9P7IXW9-F1
#
_cell.length_a   1.000
_cell.length_b   1.000
_cell.length_c   1.000
_cell.angle_alpha   90.00
_cell.angle_beta   90.00
_cell.angle_gamma   90.00
#
_symmetry.space_group_name_H-M   'P 1'
#
loop_
_entity.id
_entity.type
_entity.pdbx_description
1 polymer ?
#
loop_
_entity_poly.entity_id
_entity_poly.type
_entity_poly.pdbx_seq_one_letter_code
_entity_poly.pdbx_strand_id
1 'polypeptide(L)'
;MRLQVQPWHATSTYTHEAGLAVVRAAPEKFWTFSLALFKQQAEFFDGPSSNLTPLQFVAMFKDLLKLKPTPNGGVGVTDDLKYTIKFARQNGVHVSPTALWDGLIANQVSSSWGEKEWTEFLAKNVVV
;
A
#
# COMPACT_ATOMS: atom_id res chain seq x y z
N MET A 1 -8.04 0.83 4.14
CA MET A 1 -6.95 -0.01 3.57
C MET A 1 -5.62 0.41 4.19
N ARG A 2 -4.76 -0.54 4.58
CA ARG A 2 -3.41 -0.26 5.09
C ARG A 2 -2.40 -0.83 4.10
N LEU A 3 -1.34 -0.07 3.85
CA LEU A 3 -0.29 -0.42 2.90
C LEU A 3 0.74 -1.34 3.57
N GLN A 4 0.89 -2.56 3.02
CA GLN A 4 1.81 -3.59 3.53
C GLN A 4 3.04 -3.67 2.63
N VAL A 5 4.12 -3.01 3.04
CA VAL A 5 5.40 -3.08 2.32
C VAL A 5 6.01 -4.46 2.52
N GLN A 6 6.36 -5.11 1.41
CA GLN A 6 7.06 -6.40 1.43
C GLN A 6 8.52 -6.19 0.99
N PRO A 7 9.51 -6.49 1.87
CA PRO A 7 10.90 -6.14 1.61
C PRO A 7 11.57 -6.97 0.51
N TRP A 8 10.99 -8.11 0.12
CA TRP A 8 11.46 -8.91 -1.01
C TRP A 8 10.97 -8.41 -2.37
N HIS A 9 10.09 -7.40 -2.41
CA HIS A 9 9.69 -6.70 -3.63
C HIS A 9 10.39 -5.34 -3.65
N ALA A 10 11.42 -5.17 -4.47
CA ALA A 10 12.35 -4.03 -4.37
C ALA A 10 11.66 -2.67 -4.54
N THR A 11 10.61 -2.63 -5.36
CA THR A 11 9.82 -1.42 -5.64
C THR A 11 8.72 -1.14 -4.64
N SER A 12 8.49 -2.05 -3.67
CA SER A 12 7.34 -2.00 -2.76
C SER A 12 7.29 -0.70 -1.97
N THR A 13 8.43 -0.22 -1.46
CA THR A 13 8.48 1.06 -0.74
C THR A 13 7.99 2.21 -1.62
N TYR A 14 8.48 2.30 -2.86
CA TYR A 14 8.14 3.41 -3.77
C TYR A 14 6.67 3.41 -4.17
N THR A 15 6.10 2.25 -4.51
CA THR A 15 4.68 2.15 -4.89
C THR A 15 3.75 2.46 -3.71
N HIS A 16 4.14 2.08 -2.49
CA HIS A 16 3.39 2.43 -1.29
C HIS A 16 3.51 3.92 -0.90
N GLU A 17 4.70 4.53 -1.02
CA GLU A 17 4.86 5.97 -0.84
C GLU A 17 4.02 6.75 -1.87
N ALA A 18 3.99 6.32 -3.13
CA ALA A 18 3.14 6.91 -4.14
C ALA A 18 1.65 6.85 -3.78
N GLY A 19 1.18 5.70 -3.29
CA GLY A 19 -0.19 5.54 -2.78
C GLY A 19 -0.49 6.51 -1.63
N LEU A 20 0.41 6.61 -0.64
CA LEU A 20 0.25 7.55 0.49
C LEU A 20 0.28 9.01 0.05
N ALA A 21 1.11 9.35 -0.95
CA ALA A 21 1.15 10.69 -1.51
C ALA A 21 -0.20 11.07 -2.12
N VAL A 22 -0.86 10.15 -2.84
CA VAL A 22 -2.21 10.40 -3.35
C VAL A 22 -3.22 10.54 -2.22
N VAL A 23 -3.18 9.67 -1.19
CA VAL A 23 -4.07 9.82 -0.02
C VAL A 23 -3.92 11.20 0.62
N ARG A 24 -2.69 11.71 0.73
CA ARG A 24 -2.40 12.99 1.38
C ARG A 24 -2.76 14.21 0.53
N ALA A 25 -2.60 14.14 -0.78
CA ALA A 25 -2.86 15.27 -1.69
C ALA A 25 -4.29 15.32 -2.23
N ALA A 26 -4.88 14.15 -2.53
CA ALA A 26 -6.14 14.01 -3.25
C ALA A 26 -6.79 12.65 -2.88
N PRO A 27 -7.29 12.47 -1.64
CA PRO A 27 -7.81 11.20 -1.15
C PRO A 27 -8.94 10.63 -2.01
N GLU A 28 -9.74 11.48 -2.64
CA GLU A 28 -10.81 11.10 -3.57
C GLU A 28 -10.28 10.46 -4.86
N LYS A 29 -9.00 10.68 -5.22
CA LYS A 29 -8.34 10.07 -6.37
C LYS A 29 -7.62 8.78 -6.04
N PHE A 30 -7.57 8.38 -4.76
CA PHE A 30 -6.80 7.24 -4.32
C PHE A 30 -7.18 5.95 -5.05
N TRP A 31 -8.47 5.63 -5.14
CA TRP A 31 -8.92 4.41 -5.84
C TRP A 31 -8.65 4.45 -7.34
N THR A 32 -8.85 5.61 -7.98
CA THR A 32 -8.50 5.78 -9.40
C THR A 32 -7.01 5.54 -9.64
N PHE A 33 -6.16 6.09 -8.78
CA PHE A 33 -4.71 5.87 -8.81
C PHE A 33 -4.34 4.40 -8.57
N SER A 34 -4.87 3.78 -7.50
CA SER A 34 -4.58 2.37 -7.19
C SER A 34 -5.00 1.45 -8.33
N LEU A 35 -6.17 1.65 -8.92
CA LEU A 35 -6.62 0.85 -10.07
C LEU A 35 -5.71 1.05 -11.29
N ALA A 36 -5.24 2.27 -11.55
CA ALA A 36 -4.29 2.52 -12.62
C ALA A 36 -2.94 1.83 -12.37
N LEU A 37 -2.43 1.91 -11.14
CA LEU A 37 -1.20 1.23 -10.71
C LEU A 37 -1.32 -0.29 -10.83
N PHE A 38 -2.43 -0.88 -10.39
CA PHE A 38 -2.68 -2.32 -10.50
C PHE A 38 -2.76 -2.79 -11.96
N LYS A 39 -3.32 -1.99 -12.87
CA LYS A 39 -3.33 -2.30 -14.31
C LYS A 39 -1.92 -2.36 -14.91
N GLN A 40 -0.97 -1.61 -14.34
CA GLN A 40 0.43 -1.54 -14.79
C GLN A 40 1.39 -2.29 -13.85
N GLN A 41 0.89 -3.08 -12.90
CA GLN A 41 1.72 -3.66 -11.82
C GLN A 41 2.92 -4.46 -12.31
N ALA A 42 2.83 -5.08 -13.49
CA ALA A 42 3.91 -5.87 -14.07
C ALA A 42 5.17 -5.04 -14.32
N GLU A 43 5.05 -3.74 -14.61
CA GLU A 43 6.19 -2.82 -14.78
C GLU A 43 6.97 -2.61 -13.48
N PHE A 44 6.32 -2.82 -12.34
CA PHE A 44 6.88 -2.65 -11.00
C PHE A 44 7.37 -3.96 -10.39
N PHE A 45 7.25 -5.10 -11.09
CA PHE A 45 7.82 -6.37 -10.63
C PHE A 45 9.34 -6.36 -10.69
N ASP A 46 9.98 -7.26 -9.95
CA ASP A 46 11.43 -7.23 -9.70
C ASP A 46 12.27 -7.27 -10.99
N GLY A 47 11.85 -8.07 -11.98
CA GLY A 47 12.54 -8.16 -13.27
C GLY A 47 12.48 -6.84 -14.06
N PRO A 48 11.29 -6.36 -14.46
CA PRO A 48 11.15 -5.13 -15.24
C PRO A 48 11.73 -3.88 -14.57
N SER A 49 11.68 -3.82 -13.24
CA SER A 49 12.16 -2.65 -12.48
C SER A 49 13.64 -2.70 -12.10
N SER A 50 14.35 -3.78 -12.41
CA SER A 50 15.73 -4.04 -11.95
C SER A 50 16.74 -2.94 -12.29
N ASN A 51 16.53 -2.18 -13.37
CA ASN A 51 17.43 -1.12 -13.82
C ASN A 51 16.94 0.30 -13.46
N LEU A 52 15.85 0.42 -12.69
CA LEU A 52 15.27 1.71 -12.31
C LEU A 52 15.95 2.27 -11.05
N THR A 53 16.41 3.51 -11.15
CA THR A 53 16.97 4.26 -10.02
C THR A 53 15.86 4.86 -9.15
N PRO A 54 16.13 5.17 -7.86
CA PRO A 54 15.17 5.86 -7.00
C PRO A 54 14.68 7.19 -7.61
N LEU A 55 15.55 7.93 -8.31
CA LEU A 55 15.17 9.19 -8.97
C LEU A 55 14.24 8.97 -10.16
N GLN A 56 14.43 7.89 -10.94
CA GLN A 56 13.51 7.53 -12.01
C GLN A 56 12.14 7.13 -11.44
N PHE A 57 12.09 6.44 -10.30
CA PHE A 57 10.84 6.19 -9.59
C PHE A 57 10.16 7.47 -9.14
N VAL A 58 10.89 8.33 -8.44
CA VAL A 58 10.35 9.61 -7.98
C VAL A 58 9.84 10.45 -9.15
N ALA A 59 10.53 10.47 -10.29
CA ALA A 59 10.08 11.21 -11.48
C ALA A 59 8.77 10.69 -12.09
N MET A 60 8.42 9.42 -11.86
CA MET A 60 7.10 8.88 -12.22
C MET A 60 5.97 9.43 -11.34
N PHE A 61 6.32 10.04 -10.20
CA PHE A 61 5.38 10.57 -9.20
C PHE A 61 5.67 12.06 -8.92
N LYS A 62 4.72 12.78 -8.32
CA LYS A 62 4.82 14.25 -8.12
C LYS A 62 5.62 14.63 -6.86
N ASP A 63 5.66 15.93 -6.55
CA ASP A 63 6.47 16.58 -5.50
C ASP A 63 6.49 15.92 -4.11
N LEU A 64 5.44 15.19 -3.71
CA LEU A 64 5.39 14.51 -2.42
C LEU A 64 6.41 13.37 -2.26
N LEU A 65 6.94 12.84 -3.37
CA LEU A 65 8.01 11.84 -3.36
C LEU A 65 9.41 12.44 -3.49
N LYS A 66 9.53 13.78 -3.53
CA LYS A 66 10.84 14.44 -3.52
C LYS A 66 11.55 14.18 -2.20
N LEU A 67 12.82 13.79 -2.29
CA LEU A 67 13.68 13.62 -1.13
C LEU A 67 13.82 14.94 -0.36
N LYS A 68 13.68 14.88 0.96
CA LYS A 68 14.01 15.98 1.86
C LYS A 68 15.51 16.26 1.80
N PRO A 69 15.96 17.50 2.02
CA PRO A 69 17.37 17.89 1.89
C PRO A 69 18.29 17.25 2.94
N THR A 70 17.74 16.69 4.01
CA THR A 70 18.51 15.96 5.04
C THR A 70 18.88 14.56 4.56
N PRO A 71 20.12 14.08 4.79
CA PRO A 71 20.60 12.79 4.26
C PRO A 71 19.72 11.56 4.57
N ASN A 72 18.96 11.58 5.68
CA ASN A 72 18.05 10.50 6.08
C ASN A 72 16.62 11.00 6.34
N GLY A 73 16.17 12.01 5.58
CA GLY A 73 14.86 12.65 5.79
C GLY A 73 13.68 11.88 5.21
N GLY A 74 13.93 10.99 4.24
CA GLY A 74 12.90 10.39 3.41
C GLY A 74 12.17 11.41 2.54
N VAL A 75 10.87 11.20 2.33
CA VAL A 75 9.97 12.01 1.49
C VAL A 75 8.83 12.62 2.31
N GLY A 76 7.88 13.30 1.65
CA GLY A 76 6.76 14.00 2.31
C GLY A 76 5.82 13.09 3.11
N VAL A 77 5.80 11.79 2.81
CA VAL A 77 4.90 10.78 3.41
C VAL A 77 5.62 9.71 4.25
N THR A 78 6.91 9.89 4.54
CA THR A 78 7.68 8.88 5.28
C THR A 78 7.11 8.55 6.66
N ASP A 79 6.54 9.52 7.37
CA ASP A 79 5.94 9.25 8.70
C ASP A 79 4.61 8.48 8.57
N ASP A 80 3.85 8.72 7.51
CA ASP A 80 2.65 7.94 7.18
C ASP A 80 3.02 6.48 6.86
N LEU A 81 4.11 6.27 6.11
CA LEU A 81 4.64 4.94 5.80
C LEU A 81 5.13 4.21 7.07
N LYS A 82 5.86 4.91 7.94
CA LYS A 82 6.27 4.35 9.24
C LYS A 82 5.07 3.94 10.07
N TYR A 83 3.98 4.72 10.04
CA TYR A 83 2.76 4.37 10.74
C TYR A 83 2.12 3.10 10.19
N THR A 84 2.01 2.93 8.87
CA THR A 84 1.44 1.69 8.29
C THR A 84 2.30 0.47 8.62
N ILE A 85 3.63 0.61 8.56
CA ILE A 85 4.57 -0.46 8.94
C ILE A 85 4.44 -0.79 10.44
N LYS A 86 4.35 0.21 11.32
CA LYS A 86 4.16 -0.01 12.77
C LYS A 86 2.86 -0.77 13.03
N PHE A 87 1.77 -0.35 12.39
CA PHE A 87 0.47 -1.01 12.53
C PHE A 87 0.52 -2.47 12.07
N ALA A 88 1.11 -2.74 10.90
CA ALA A 88 1.26 -4.10 10.38
C ALA A 88 2.07 -4.99 11.32
N ARG A 89 3.23 -4.50 11.78
CA ARG A 89 4.09 -5.22 12.73
C ARG A 89 3.40 -5.50 14.05
N GLN A 90 2.67 -4.52 14.60
CA GLN A 90 1.94 -4.68 15.85
C GLN A 90 0.86 -5.75 15.75
N ASN A 91 0.24 -5.91 14.58
CA ASN A 91 -0.78 -6.92 14.33
C ASN A 91 -0.22 -8.23 13.74
N GLY A 92 1.10 -8.39 13.63
CA GLY A 92 1.72 -9.61 13.08
C GLY A 92 1.43 -9.87 11.60
N VAL A 93 1.11 -8.84 10.81
CA VAL A 93 0.83 -8.99 9.39
C VAL A 93 2.11 -9.32 8.63
N HIS A 94 2.16 -10.52 8.04
CA HIS A 94 3.28 -10.98 7.23
C HIS A 94 2.90 -11.16 5.76
N VAL A 95 1.80 -11.87 5.48
CA VAL A 95 1.34 -12.15 4.12
C VAL A 95 0.35 -11.08 3.65
N SER A 96 0.40 -10.73 2.37
CA SER A 96 -0.55 -9.83 1.72
C SER A 96 -1.33 -10.56 0.63
N PRO A 97 -2.66 -10.37 0.53
CA PRO A 97 -3.50 -9.57 1.43
C PRO A 97 -3.75 -10.27 2.77
N THR A 98 -3.97 -9.48 3.84
CA THR A 98 -4.49 -9.91 5.14
C THR A 98 -5.64 -8.98 5.52
N ALA A 99 -6.77 -9.53 5.97
CA ALA A 99 -7.89 -8.74 6.48
C ALA A 99 -7.90 -8.74 8.00
N LEU A 100 -8.31 -7.61 8.59
CA LEU A 100 -8.58 -7.48 10.01
C LEU A 100 -10.06 -7.16 10.21
N TRP A 101 -10.70 -7.80 11.18
CA TRP A 101 -12.05 -7.52 11.65
C TRP A 101 -11.99 -7.13 13.13
N ASP A 102 -12.50 -5.95 13.49
CA ASP A 102 -12.43 -5.38 14.84
C ASP A 102 -11.01 -5.42 15.46
N GLY A 103 -9.99 -5.24 14.62
CA GLY A 103 -8.59 -5.24 15.02
C GLY A 103 -7.95 -6.63 15.13
N LEU A 104 -8.68 -7.71 14.89
CA LEU A 104 -8.16 -9.09 14.89
C LEU A 104 -7.97 -9.62 13.47
N ILE A 105 -6.94 -10.43 13.24
CA ILE A 105 -6.73 -11.08 11.93
C ILE A 105 -7.93 -11.98 11.61
N ALA A 106 -8.54 -11.75 10.45
CA ALA A 106 -9.68 -12.50 9.93
C ALA A 106 -9.21 -13.57 8.93
N ASN A 107 -8.67 -14.69 9.44
CA ASN A 107 -8.05 -15.76 8.64
C ASN A 107 -8.98 -16.42 7.62
N GLN A 108 -10.30 -16.31 7.79
CA GLN A 108 -11.29 -16.83 6.85
C GLN A 108 -11.37 -16.02 5.55
N VAL A 109 -10.92 -14.76 5.56
CA VAL A 109 -10.95 -13.90 4.38
C VAL A 109 -9.85 -14.30 3.41
N SER A 110 -10.21 -14.55 2.16
CA SER A 110 -9.29 -14.91 1.08
C SER A 110 -9.16 -13.78 0.05
N SER A 111 -8.03 -13.71 -0.65
CA SER A 111 -7.82 -12.83 -1.81
C SER A 111 -8.78 -13.14 -2.97
N SER A 112 -9.40 -14.32 -2.96
CA SER A 112 -10.40 -14.74 -3.96
C SER A 112 -11.81 -14.27 -3.66
N TRP A 113 -12.06 -13.66 -2.49
CA TRP A 113 -13.40 -13.18 -2.14
C TRP A 113 -13.85 -12.06 -3.07
N GLY A 114 -15.05 -12.23 -3.64
CA GLY A 114 -15.75 -11.22 -4.40
C GLY A 114 -16.86 -10.56 -3.56
N GLU A 115 -17.73 -9.82 -4.24
CA GLU A 115 -18.82 -9.07 -3.62
C GLU A 115 -19.74 -9.95 -2.76
N LYS A 116 -20.02 -11.18 -3.23
CA LYS A 116 -20.91 -12.11 -2.53
C LYS A 116 -20.36 -12.51 -1.16
N GLU A 117 -19.12 -13.01 -1.11
CA GLU A 117 -18.49 -13.47 0.14
C GLU A 117 -18.37 -12.33 1.16
N TRP A 118 -18.02 -11.13 0.69
CA TRP A 118 -17.96 -9.93 1.53
C TRP A 118 -19.34 -9.54 2.06
N THR A 119 -20.38 -9.57 1.22
CA THR A 119 -21.75 -9.22 1.63
C THR A 119 -22.26 -10.19 2.69
N GLU A 120 -22.08 -11.50 2.50
CA GLU A 120 -22.47 -12.52 3.48
C GLU A 120 -21.70 -12.37 4.79
N PHE A 121 -20.40 -12.11 4.73
CA PHE A 121 -19.57 -11.88 5.91
C PHE A 121 -20.04 -10.64 6.69
N LEU A 122 -20.26 -9.50 6.02
CA LEU A 122 -20.68 -8.27 6.68
C LEU A 122 -22.09 -8.41 7.28
N ALA A 123 -23.03 -8.99 6.54
CA ALA A 123 -24.40 -9.21 7.02
C ALA A 123 -24.45 -10.08 8.29
N LYS A 124 -23.52 -11.03 8.43
CA LYS A 124 -23.44 -11.91 9.59
C LYS A 124 -22.74 -11.27 10.80
N ASN A 125 -21.74 -10.42 10.58
CA ASN A 125 -20.82 -9.99 11.65
C ASN A 125 -21.01 -8.53 12.07
N VAL A 126 -21.67 -7.68 11.27
CA VAL A 126 -22.04 -6.34 11.70
C VAL A 126 -23.25 -6.44 12.63
N VAL A 127 -23.05 -6.18 13.92
CA VAL A 127 -24.14 -6.01 14.89
C VAL A 127 -24.50 -4.52 14.90
N VAL A 128 -25.75 -4.20 14.62
CA VAL A 128 -26.32 -2.85 14.72
C VAL A 128 -26.81 -2.60 16.14
#